data_AF-A0A7C1ZKL5-F1
#
_entry.id   AF-A0A7C1ZKL5-F1
#
_cell.length_a   1.000
_cell.length_b   1.000
_cell.length_c   1.000
_cell.angle_alpha   90.00
_cell.angle_beta   90.00
_cell.angle_gamma   90.00
#
_symmetry.space_group_name_H-M   'P 1'
#
loop_
_entity.id
_entity.type
_entity.pdbx_description
1 polymer ?
#
loop_
_entity_poly.entity_id
_entity_poly.type
_entity_poly.pdbx_seq_one_letter_code
_entity_poly.pdbx_strand_id
1 'polypeptide(L)' 'MNIEKNEILMVGDKIGTDILGANNAGIKSALIKTGEFQKTNLEGEVHPDFIFDFIGDIERLFCFL' A
#
# COMPACT_ATOMS: atom_id res chain seq x y z
N MET A 1 0.61 -9.85 18.60
CA MET A 1 -0.74 -10.17 18.09
C MET A 1 -0.63 -11.47 17.31
N ASN A 2 -1.69 -12.27 17.23
CA ASN A 2 -1.73 -13.51 16.44
C ASN A 2 -2.60 -13.27 15.19
N ILE A 3 -2.03 -12.60 14.19
CA ILE A 3 -2.70 -12.21 12.95
C ILE A 3 -1.86 -12.77 11.80
N GLU A 4 -2.51 -13.42 10.83
CA GLU A 4 -1.83 -13.98 9.67
C GLU A 4 -1.40 -12.87 8.70
N LYS A 5 -0.31 -13.08 7.97
CA LYS A 5 0.22 -12.06 7.04
C LYS A 5 -0.77 -11.62 5.97
N ASN A 6 -1.64 -12.55 5.53
CA ASN A 6 -2.66 -12.30 4.52
C ASN A 6 -3.89 -11.52 5.06
N GLU A 7 -3.95 -11.29 6.38
CA GLU A 7 -4.96 -10.47 7.05
C GLU A 7 -4.45 -9.03 7.30
N ILE A 8 -3.24 -8.71 6.84
CA ILE A 8 -2.59 -7.42 7.05
C ILE A 8 -2.44 -6.69 5.72
N LEU A 9 -2.80 -5.41 5.72
CA LEU A 9 -2.53 -4.47 4.64
C LEU A 9 -1.71 -3.30 5.21
N MET A 10 -0.50 -3.10 4.68
CA MET A 10 0.25 -1.87 4.92
C MET A 10 -0.34 -0.75 4.07
N VAL A 11 -0.59 0.41 4.66
CA VAL A 11 -1.10 1.59 3.96
C VAL A 11 -0.14 2.74 4.20
N GLY A 12 0.34 3.36 3.14
CA GLY A 12 1.29 4.46 3.24
C GLY A 12 1.41 5.26 1.94
N ASP A 13 2.17 6.35 1.99
CA ASP A 13 2.38 7.28 0.89
C ASP A 13 3.79 7.20 0.28
N LYS A 14 4.69 6.42 0.87
CA LYS A 14 6.10 6.38 0.48
C LYS A 14 6.56 5.00 0.04
N ILE A 15 6.98 4.91 -1.23
CA ILE A 15 7.45 3.64 -1.82
C ILE A 15 8.69 3.09 -1.11
N GLY A 16 9.68 3.92 -0.80
CA GLY A 16 10.96 3.48 -0.24
C GLY A 16 10.91 3.02 1.21
N THR A 17 9.82 3.27 1.93
CA THR A 17 9.65 2.86 3.34
C THR A 17 8.46 1.94 3.50
N ASP A 18 7.27 2.40 3.13
CA ASP A 18 6.02 1.74 3.48
C ASP A 18 5.82 0.52 2.60
N ILE A 19 5.94 0.72 1.28
CA ILE A 19 5.76 -0.32 0.28
C ILE A 19 6.94 -1.29 0.29
N LEU A 20 8.17 -0.78 0.34
CA LEU A 20 9.36 -1.63 0.46
C LEU A 20 9.34 -2.44 1.76
N GLY A 21 8.93 -1.84 2.88
CA GLY A 21 8.79 -2.52 4.16
C GLY A 21 7.76 -3.65 4.11
N ALA A 22 6.60 -3.39 3.51
CA ALA A 22 5.56 -4.40 3.31
C ALA A 22 6.05 -5.57 2.44
N ASN A 23 6.72 -5.27 1.33
CA ASN A 23 7.28 -6.28 0.42
C ASN A 23 8.30 -7.16 1.15
N ASN A 24 9.22 -6.55 1.91
CA ASN A 24 10.21 -7.27 2.72
C ASN A 24 9.58 -8.13 3.82
N ALA A 25 8.45 -7.69 4.38
CA ALA A 25 7.70 -8.45 5.37
C ALA A 25 6.83 -9.56 4.74
N GLY A 26 6.60 -9.52 3.43
CA GLY A 26 5.70 -10.43 2.72
C GLY A 26 4.24 -10.20 3.05
N ILE A 27 3.84 -8.94 3.24
CA ILE A 27 2.44 -8.51 3.45
C ILE A 27 1.99 -7.64 2.28
N LYS A 28 0.67 -7.54 2.06
CA LYS A 28 0.13 -6.66 1.01
C LYS A 28 0.31 -5.19 1.36
N SER A 29 0.38 -4.34 0.34
CA SER A 29 0.54 -2.91 0.49
C SER A 29 -0.39 -2.09 -0.41
N ALA A 30 -0.83 -0.93 0.09
CA ALA A 30 -1.57 0.06 -0.65
C ALA A 30 -0.84 1.41 -0.59
N LEU A 31 -0.51 1.95 -1.75
CA LEU A 31 0.04 3.29 -1.91
C LEU A 31 -1.09 4.31 -2.03
N ILE A 32 -1.09 5.33 -1.17
CA ILE A 32 -2.00 6.46 -1.24
C ILE A 32 -1.27 7.66 -1.86
N LYS A 33 -1.83 8.27 -2.92
CA LYS A 33 -1.21 9.40 -3.64
C LYS A 33 -1.37 10.75 -2.92
N THR A 34 -1.28 10.74 -1.60
CA THR A 34 -1.23 11.93 -0.75
C THR A 34 0.15 12.06 -0.10
N GLY A 35 0.42 13.12 0.67
CA GLY A 35 1.65 13.22 1.48
C GLY A 35 2.95 13.28 0.66
N GLU A 36 3.90 12.39 0.94
CA GLU A 36 5.22 12.29 0.30
C GLU A 36 5.22 11.62 -1.08
N PHE A 37 4.06 11.16 -1.57
CA PHE A 37 3.94 10.56 -2.89
C PHE A 37 4.43 11.50 -4.00
N GLN A 38 5.21 10.95 -4.93
CA GLN A 38 5.59 11.59 -6.19
C GLN A 38 5.28 10.67 -7.37
N LYS A 39 4.83 11.25 -8.50
CA LYS A 39 4.47 10.47 -9.70
C LYS A 39 5.63 9.62 -10.23
N THR A 40 6.85 10.11 -10.11
CA THR A 40 8.09 9.41 -10.48
C THR A 40 8.34 8.16 -9.64
N ASN A 41 7.72 8.01 -8.47
CA ASN A 41 7.86 6.79 -7.67
C ASN A 41 7.32 5.56 -8.40
N LEU A 42 6.36 5.72 -9.31
CA LEU A 42 5.77 4.61 -10.07
C LEU A 42 6.70 4.02 -11.14
N GLU A 43 7.86 4.63 -11.38
CA GLU A 43 8.82 4.18 -12.40
C GLU A 43 9.88 3.21 -11.83
N GLY A 44 9.90 2.98 -10.52
CA GLY A 44 10.87 2.11 -9.84
C GLY A 44 10.48 0.63 -9.80
N GLU A 45 11.37 -0.22 -9.26
CA GLU A 45 11.17 -1.67 -9.14
C GLU A 45 10.26 -2.07 -7.96
N VAL A 46 10.05 -1.16 -7.00
CA VAL A 46 9.21 -1.41 -5.83
C VAL A 46 7.77 -1.01 -6.18
N HIS A 47 6.89 -2.01 -6.19
CA HIS A 47 5.49 -1.81 -6.54
C HIS A 47 4.56 -2.15 -5.37
N PRO A 48 3.52 -1.34 -5.15
CA PRO A 48 2.44 -1.68 -4.23
C PRO A 48 1.45 -2.66 -4.88
N ASP A 49 0.67 -3.38 -4.08
CA ASP A 49 -0.43 -4.22 -4.57
C ASP A 49 -1.62 -3.38 -5.03
N PHE A 50 -1.86 -2.25 -4.36
CA PHE A 50 -2.96 -1.34 -4.64
C PHE A 50 -2.49 0.11 -4.70
N ILE A 51 -3.16 0.93 -5.49
CA ILE A 51 -2.90 2.36 -5.59
C ILE A 51 -4.24 3.10 -5.49
N PHE A 52 -4.30 4.08 -4.59
CA PHE A 52 -5.47 4.92 -4.37
C PHE A 52 -5.09 6.39 -4.37
N ASP A 53 -6.03 7.26 -4.72
CA ASP A 53 -5.78 8.70 -4.70
C ASP A 53 -5.92 9.24 -3.26
N PHE A 54 -6.87 8.73 -2.47
CA PHE A 54 -7.08 9.10 -1.07
C PHE A 54 -7.31 7.87 -0.17
N ILE A 55 -7.09 8.03 1.14
CA ILE A 55 -7.31 6.96 2.14
C ILE A 55 -8.74 6.42 2.12
N GLY A 56 -9.73 7.29 1.85
CA GLY A 56 -11.15 6.90 1.78
C GLY A 56 -11.44 5.90 0.66
N ASP A 57 -10.65 5.91 -0.43
CA ASP A 57 -10.85 5.01 -1.55
C ASP A 57 -10.54 3.54 -1.22
N ILE A 58 -9.90 3.26 -0.06
CA ILE A 58 -9.67 1.89 0.41
C ILE A 58 -10.97 1.12 0.59
N GLU A 59 -12.09 1.79 0.87
CA GLU A 59 -13.40 1.15 0.99
C GLU A 59 -13.77 0.31 -0.25
N ARG A 60 -13.23 0.66 -1.43
CA ARG A 60 -13.44 -0.06 -2.69
C ARG A 60 -12.91 -1.50 -2.66
N LEU A 61 -11.98 -1.83 -1.76
CA LEU A 61 -11.52 -3.20 -1.55
C LEU A 61 -12.59 -4.09 -0.91
N PHE A 62 -13.57 -3.49 -0.23
CA PHE A 62 -14.58 -4.18 0.55
C PHE A 62 -15.99 -4.06 -0.05
N CYS A 63 -16.19 -3.27 -1.11
CA CYS A 63 -17.48 -3.06 -1.77
C CYS A 63 -18.11 -4.29 -2.44
N PHE A 64 -17.51 -5.48 -2.33
CA PHE A 64 -18.11 -6.75 -2.78
C PHE A 64 -18.68 -7.60 -1.62
N LEU A 65 -18.78 -7.03 -0.42
CA LEU A 65 -19.46 -7.60 0.75
C LEU A 65 -20.84 -6.96 0.97
#